data_AF-A0A7V9RGI0-F1
#
_entry.id   AF-A0A7V9RGI0-F1
#
_cell.length_a   1.000
_cell.length_b   1.000
_cell.length_c   1.000
_cell.angle_alpha   90.00
_cell.angle_beta   90.00
_cell.angle_gamma   90.00
#
_symmetry.space_group_name_H-M   'P 1'
#
loop_
_entity.id
_entity.type
_entity.pdbx_description
1 polymer ?
#
loop_
_entity_poly.entity_id
_entity_poly.type
_entity_poly.pdbx_seq_one_letter_code
_entity_poly.pdbx_strand_id
1 'polypeptide(L)'
;QLANKGNGNNFYIDSMDAAQKIFSDQLASTLEVAAKDTKLQVEFDPAMVSRYRLVGYENRTIADDDFRKDHVDAGEIGVGHQVTALYVVDLTDQAKANPGPLAMVRIRHKAPDGDVAAESTYAMTTSPAASFDTASPDLRFAYTVAAFADVLRGAEDAQKWSLDRIANAARDTAGGDRDRTELVTLIEKAARLRGTPLAVIAR
;
A
#
# COMPACT_ATOMS: atom_id res chain seq x y z
N GLN A 1 2.40 15.71 16.21
CA GLN A 1 3.41 14.65 15.97
C GLN A 1 3.45 13.64 17.13
N LEU A 2 2.30 13.03 17.50
CA LEU A 2 2.25 11.91 18.45
C LEU A 2 2.16 10.53 17.76
N ALA A 3 1.94 10.50 16.45
CA ALA A 3 1.73 9.29 15.64
C ALA A 3 3.02 8.51 15.29
N ASN A 4 4.20 9.06 15.60
CA ASN A 4 5.48 8.40 15.29
C ASN A 4 5.95 7.42 16.38
N LYS A 5 5.17 7.19 17.44
CA LYS A 5 5.49 6.26 18.55
C LYS A 5 4.57 5.02 18.61
N GLY A 6 3.83 4.73 17.55
CA GLY A 6 2.80 3.68 17.53
C GLY A 6 3.27 2.31 17.01
N ASN A 7 4.57 2.03 16.92
CA ASN A 7 5.16 0.74 16.49
C ASN A 7 4.61 0.13 15.18
N GLY A 8 3.98 0.91 14.30
CA GLY A 8 3.35 0.40 13.07
C GLY A 8 1.87 0.70 12.94
N ASN A 9 1.18 0.98 14.06
CA ASN A 9 -0.26 1.21 14.08
C ASN A 9 -0.57 2.70 14.05
N ASN A 10 -1.19 3.17 12.96
CA ASN A 10 -1.74 4.53 12.85
C ASN A 10 -3.22 4.45 12.48
N PHE A 11 -4.07 4.80 13.45
CA PHE A 11 -5.51 4.83 13.27
C PHE A 11 -5.98 6.29 13.21
N TYR A 12 -6.66 6.66 12.13
CA TYR A 12 -7.37 7.92 12.04
C TYR A 12 -8.85 7.65 12.30
N ILE A 13 -9.40 8.22 13.38
CA ILE A 13 -10.79 8.06 13.76
C ILE A 13 -11.50 9.36 13.43
N ASP A 14 -12.35 9.35 12.41
CA ASP A 14 -13.18 10.49 12.02
C ASP A 14 -14.69 10.18 12.05
N SER A 15 -15.08 8.95 12.38
CA SER A 15 -16.46 8.50 12.52
C SER A 15 -16.64 7.47 13.64
N MET A 16 -17.86 7.33 14.14
CA MET A 16 -18.20 6.28 15.13
C MET A 16 -18.00 4.87 14.56
N ASP A 17 -18.22 4.67 13.27
CA ASP A 17 -18.00 3.38 12.59
C ASP A 17 -16.51 3.06 12.49
N ALA A 18 -15.66 4.05 12.21
CA ALA A 18 -14.20 3.89 12.27
C ALA A 18 -13.74 3.56 13.70
N ALA A 19 -14.29 4.24 14.71
CA ALA A 19 -14.00 3.94 16.12
C ALA A 19 -14.42 2.51 16.49
N GLN A 20 -15.62 2.07 16.08
CA GLN A 20 -16.09 0.72 16.37
C GLN A 20 -15.26 -0.35 15.66
N LYS A 21 -14.89 -0.16 14.39
CA LYS A 21 -13.98 -1.05 13.65
C LYS A 21 -12.63 -1.17 14.35
N ILE A 22 -12.05 -0.05 14.76
CA ILE A 22 -10.74 -0.02 15.40
C ILE A 22 -10.79 -0.68 16.78
N PHE A 23 -11.76 -0.32 17.62
CA PHE A 23 -11.82 -0.79 19.01
C PHE A 23 -12.47 -2.16 19.20
N SER A 24 -13.32 -2.61 18.28
CA SER A 24 -13.99 -3.92 18.33
C SER A 24 -13.23 -4.99 17.54
N ASP A 25 -12.78 -4.66 16.32
CA ASP A 25 -12.26 -5.68 15.39
C ASP A 25 -10.73 -5.68 15.32
N GLN A 26 -10.09 -4.52 15.47
CA GLN A 26 -8.64 -4.37 15.28
C GLN A 26 -7.85 -4.26 16.59
N LEU A 27 -8.51 -3.99 17.73
CA LEU A 27 -7.83 -3.89 19.03
C LEU A 27 -7.28 -5.25 19.48
N ALA A 28 -8.04 -6.34 19.27
CA ALA A 28 -7.61 -7.69 19.65
C ALA A 28 -6.35 -8.15 18.89
N SER A 29 -6.24 -7.82 17.59
CA SER A 29 -5.05 -8.19 16.78
C SER A 29 -3.79 -7.41 17.17
N THR A 30 -3.92 -6.28 17.86
CA THR A 30 -2.78 -5.53 18.42
C THR A 30 -2.27 -6.06 19.76
N LEU A 31 -3.03 -6.95 20.44
CA LEU A 31 -2.66 -7.49 21.75
C LEU A 31 -1.87 -8.80 21.66
N GLU A 32 -1.98 -9.54 20.55
CA GLU A 32 -1.19 -10.75 20.28
C GLU A 32 -0.15 -10.48 19.20
N VAL A 33 1.11 -10.29 19.63
CA VAL A 33 2.25 -10.15 18.72
C VAL A 33 2.56 -11.51 18.12
N ALA A 34 2.45 -11.62 16.79
CA ALA A 34 2.84 -12.82 16.05
C ALA A 34 4.33 -12.79 15.68
N ALA A 35 4.86 -11.60 15.43
CA ALA A 35 6.27 -11.39 15.08
C ALA A 35 6.75 -10.01 15.56
N LYS A 36 7.91 -9.98 16.22
CA LYS A 36 8.57 -8.75 16.67
C LYS A 36 9.72 -8.37 15.74
N ASP A 37 10.10 -7.09 15.74
CA ASP A 37 11.22 -6.56 14.94
C ASP A 37 11.14 -6.98 13.46
N THR A 38 9.94 -6.80 12.87
CA THR A 38 9.67 -7.22 11.50
C THR A 38 10.16 -6.18 10.52
N LYS A 39 11.06 -6.60 9.64
CA LYS A 39 11.64 -5.83 8.55
C LYS A 39 11.24 -6.46 7.23
N LEU A 40 10.83 -5.63 6.28
CA LEU A 40 10.57 -6.05 4.90
C LEU A 40 11.51 -5.30 3.96
N GLN A 41 12.10 -6.04 3.02
CA GLN A 41 12.91 -5.48 1.94
C GLN A 41 12.40 -6.01 0.61
N VAL A 42 12.28 -5.12 -0.37
CA VAL A 42 11.94 -5.47 -1.75
C VAL A 42 13.19 -5.24 -2.58
N GLU A 43 13.72 -6.30 -3.16
CA GLU A 43 14.88 -6.26 -4.07
C GLU A 43 14.36 -6.40 -5.50
N PHE A 44 14.46 -5.34 -6.29
CA PHE A 44 14.11 -5.36 -7.71
C PHE A 44 15.27 -5.89 -8.56
N ASP A 45 14.95 -6.68 -9.58
CA ASP A 45 15.93 -7.14 -10.56
C ASP A 45 16.35 -5.96 -11.45
N PRO A 46 17.64 -5.52 -11.45
CA PRO A 46 18.10 -4.39 -12.24
C PRO A 46 18.04 -4.65 -13.75
N ALA A 47 17.98 -5.90 -14.20
CA ALA A 47 17.72 -6.23 -15.60
C ALA A 47 16.27 -5.96 -16.00
N MET A 48 15.34 -5.92 -15.02
CA MET A 48 13.91 -5.74 -15.23
C MET A 48 13.40 -4.34 -14.87
N VAL A 49 13.95 -3.75 -13.82
CA VAL A 49 13.53 -2.47 -13.25
C VAL A 49 14.70 -1.51 -13.18
N SER A 50 14.56 -0.35 -13.83
CA SER A 50 15.58 0.69 -13.90
C SER A 50 15.47 1.71 -12.76
N ARG A 51 14.26 1.99 -12.27
CA ARG A 51 13.98 2.89 -11.15
C ARG A 51 12.72 2.42 -10.44
N TYR A 52 12.61 2.71 -9.14
CA TYR A 52 11.42 2.44 -8.36
C TYR A 52 11.22 3.51 -7.28
N ARG A 53 9.97 3.67 -6.85
CA ARG A 53 9.57 4.55 -5.74
C ARG A 53 8.46 3.90 -4.93
N LEU A 54 8.63 3.84 -3.61
CA LEU A 54 7.59 3.45 -2.66
C LEU A 54 6.53 4.56 -2.57
N VAL A 55 5.24 4.18 -2.54
CA VAL A 55 4.13 5.12 -2.47
C VAL A 55 3.49 5.11 -1.08
N GLY A 56 3.38 6.28 -0.44
CA GLY A 56 2.65 6.50 0.81
C GLY A 56 3.37 6.09 2.10
N TYR A 57 4.42 5.27 2.02
CA TYR A 57 5.27 4.86 3.13
C TYR A 57 6.67 5.48 3.08
N GLU A 58 6.83 6.63 2.41
CA GLU A 58 8.14 7.24 2.16
C GLU A 58 8.90 7.59 3.46
N ASN A 59 8.18 7.87 4.55
CA ASN A 59 8.77 8.26 5.84
C ASN A 59 9.29 7.09 6.69
N ARG A 60 9.20 5.84 6.21
CA ARG A 60 9.67 4.64 6.93
C ARG A 60 10.63 3.79 6.10
N THR A 61 11.16 4.32 5.00
CA THR A 61 12.16 3.62 4.19
C THR A 61 13.43 3.41 5.02
N ILE A 62 13.82 2.15 5.17
CA ILE A 62 15.10 1.75 5.76
C ILE A 62 16.10 1.62 4.61
N ALA A 63 17.34 2.08 4.79
CA ALA A 63 18.39 1.90 3.79
C ALA A 63 18.70 0.40 3.61
N ASP A 64 19.05 -0.04 2.40
CA ASP A 64 19.31 -1.46 2.13
C ASP A 64 20.42 -2.05 3.02
N ASP A 65 21.46 -1.26 3.31
CA ASP A 65 22.56 -1.63 4.20
C ASP A 65 22.15 -1.78 5.67
N ASP A 66 20.97 -1.25 6.03
CA ASP A 66 20.42 -1.25 7.38
C ASP A 66 19.43 -2.40 7.63
N PHE A 67 18.99 -3.12 6.59
CA PHE A 67 18.01 -4.20 6.70
C PHE A 67 18.43 -5.32 7.67
N ARG A 68 19.73 -5.65 7.72
CA ARG A 68 20.28 -6.70 8.59
C ARG A 68 20.79 -6.19 9.95
N LYS A 69 20.66 -4.89 10.21
CA LYS A 69 21.10 -4.28 11.47
C LYS A 69 19.99 -4.36 12.50
N ASP A 70 20.18 -5.17 13.54
CA ASP A 70 19.16 -5.40 14.58
C ASP A 70 18.92 -4.18 15.49
N HIS A 71 19.72 -3.11 15.40
CA HIS A 71 19.52 -1.86 16.15
C HIS A 71 18.61 -0.85 15.45
N VAL A 72 18.21 -1.12 14.21
CA VAL A 72 17.30 -0.26 13.45
C VAL A 72 15.87 -0.65 13.79
N ASP A 73 15.08 0.33 14.24
CA ASP A 73 13.71 0.16 14.72
C ASP A 73 12.78 -0.39 13.62
N ALA A 74 11.87 -1.28 14.00
CA ALA A 74 11.07 -2.08 13.07
C ALA A 74 9.66 -2.30 13.60
N GLY A 75 8.76 -2.77 12.73
CA GLY A 75 7.35 -2.94 13.08
C GLY A 75 7.08 -4.20 13.89
N GLU A 76 6.07 -4.16 14.75
CA GLU A 76 5.44 -5.35 15.32
C GLU A 76 4.27 -5.77 14.42
N ILE A 77 4.19 -7.07 14.13
CA ILE A 77 3.09 -7.64 13.33
C ILE A 77 2.24 -8.51 14.24
N GLY A 78 0.99 -8.10 14.42
CA GLY A 78 -0.02 -8.85 15.15
C GLY A 78 -0.63 -9.99 14.33
N VAL A 79 -1.27 -10.94 15.01
CA VAL A 79 -2.01 -12.03 14.33
C VAL A 79 -3.10 -11.45 13.42
N GLY A 80 -3.14 -11.88 12.16
CA GLY A 80 -4.12 -11.42 11.18
C GLY A 80 -3.83 -10.04 10.58
N HIS A 81 -2.68 -9.42 10.90
CA HIS A 81 -2.28 -8.15 10.31
C HIS A 81 -1.77 -8.37 8.86
N GLN A 82 -2.26 -7.57 7.92
CA GLN A 82 -1.78 -7.55 6.53
C GLN A 82 -1.16 -6.18 6.21
N VAL A 83 0.01 -6.20 5.57
CA VAL A 83 0.71 -4.99 5.09
C VAL A 83 0.75 -5.02 3.57
N THR A 84 0.37 -3.90 2.95
CA THR A 84 0.46 -3.70 1.50
C THR A 84 1.42 -2.56 1.23
N ALA A 85 2.50 -2.85 0.50
CA ALA A 85 3.42 -1.85 -0.03
C ALA A 85 3.20 -1.69 -1.54
N LEU A 86 3.02 -0.45 -2.00
CA LEU A 86 2.83 -0.14 -3.42
C LEU A 86 4.06 0.59 -3.96
N TYR A 87 4.56 0.11 -5.10
CA TYR A 87 5.70 0.71 -5.79
C TYR A 87 5.30 1.20 -7.18
N VAL A 88 5.81 2.36 -7.57
CA VAL A 88 5.89 2.79 -8.97
C VAL A 88 7.25 2.36 -9.49
N VAL A 89 7.28 1.68 -10.64
CA VAL A 89 8.51 1.13 -11.23
C VAL A 89 8.64 1.57 -12.69
N ASP A 90 9.88 1.87 -13.10
CA ASP A 90 10.24 2.08 -14.50
C ASP A 90 10.90 0.82 -15.05
N LEU A 91 10.24 0.16 -16.01
CA LEU A 91 10.75 -1.05 -16.64
C LEU A 91 11.89 -0.76 -17.61
N THR A 92 12.88 -1.64 -17.65
CA THR A 92 13.92 -1.64 -18.69
C THR A 92 13.32 -2.00 -20.05
N ASP A 93 14.04 -1.71 -21.15
CA ASP A 93 13.58 -2.11 -22.49
C ASP A 93 13.56 -3.65 -22.64
N GLN A 94 14.44 -4.35 -21.94
CA GLN A 94 14.41 -5.81 -21.84
C GLN A 94 13.10 -6.30 -21.19
N ALA A 95 12.69 -5.73 -20.07
CA ALA A 95 11.44 -6.12 -19.40
C ALA A 95 10.19 -5.81 -20.24
N LYS A 96 10.22 -4.74 -21.05
CA LYS A 96 9.12 -4.45 -21.99
C LYS A 96 9.05 -5.47 -23.12
N ALA A 97 10.20 -5.92 -23.63
CA ALA A 97 10.28 -6.91 -24.70
C ALA A 97 9.99 -8.34 -24.22
N ASN A 98 10.41 -8.68 -23.00
CA ASN A 98 10.22 -9.98 -22.39
C ASN A 98 9.75 -9.85 -20.93
N PRO A 99 8.44 -9.68 -20.69
CA PRO A 99 7.90 -9.47 -19.34
C PRO A 99 8.13 -10.68 -18.43
N GLY A 100 8.69 -10.41 -17.26
CA GLY A 100 8.96 -11.41 -16.23
C GLY A 100 8.70 -10.88 -14.82
N PRO A 101 8.94 -11.70 -13.80
CA PRO A 101 8.99 -11.25 -12.41
C PRO A 101 9.93 -10.07 -12.21
N LEU A 102 9.55 -9.13 -11.35
CA LEU A 102 10.30 -7.89 -11.17
C LEU A 102 11.17 -7.86 -9.91
N ALA A 103 10.82 -8.66 -8.89
CA ALA A 103 11.40 -8.50 -7.57
C ALA A 103 11.35 -9.77 -6.73
N MET A 104 12.10 -9.77 -5.64
CA MET A 104 11.91 -10.65 -4.50
C MET A 104 11.65 -9.82 -3.25
N VAL A 105 10.89 -10.39 -2.32
CA VAL A 105 10.59 -9.81 -1.01
C VAL A 105 11.30 -10.63 0.06
N ARG A 106 12.10 -9.97 0.88
CA ARG A 106 12.71 -10.56 2.08
C ARG A 106 11.95 -10.08 3.30
N ILE A 107 11.62 -11.02 4.18
CA ILE A 107 10.98 -10.75 5.46
C ILE A 107 11.91 -11.26 6.55
N ARG A 108 12.39 -10.36 7.39
CA ARG A 108 13.16 -10.69 8.58
C ARG A 108 12.32 -10.38 9.81
N HIS A 109 12.21 -11.32 10.73
CA HIS A 109 11.43 -11.13 11.96
C HIS A 109 11.96 -11.99 13.09
N LYS A 110 11.64 -11.62 14.32
CA LYS A 110 11.90 -12.42 15.53
C LYS A 110 10.59 -13.04 16.01
N ALA A 111 10.67 -14.23 16.58
CA ALA A 111 9.52 -14.83 17.28
C ALA A 111 9.10 -13.94 18.46
N PRO A 112 7.82 -13.99 18.90
CA PRO A 112 7.32 -13.13 19.98
C PRO A 112 8.21 -13.15 21.23
N ASP A 113 8.63 -14.34 21.65
CA ASP A 113 9.47 -14.53 22.84
C ASP A 113 10.96 -14.78 22.54
N GLY A 114 11.38 -14.71 21.27
CA GLY A 114 12.73 -15.11 20.84
C GLY A 114 13.57 -13.97 20.34
N ASP A 115 14.87 -13.89 20.67
CA ASP A 115 15.72 -12.76 20.24
C ASP A 115 16.50 -13.02 18.94
N VAL A 116 16.40 -14.23 18.40
CA VAL A 116 17.02 -14.61 17.12
C VAL A 116 16.05 -14.32 15.99
N ALA A 117 16.51 -13.56 15.00
CA ALA A 117 15.72 -13.26 13.81
C ALA A 117 15.83 -14.38 12.76
N ALA A 118 14.70 -14.73 12.17
CA ALA A 118 14.59 -15.57 10.97
C ALA A 118 14.41 -14.69 9.72
N GLU A 119 14.96 -15.11 8.58
CA GLU A 119 14.81 -14.45 7.28
C GLU A 119 14.17 -15.43 6.29
N SER A 120 13.10 -15.00 5.63
CA SER A 120 12.42 -15.72 4.55
C SER A 120 12.45 -14.88 3.28
N THR A 121 12.63 -15.53 2.13
CA THR A 121 12.65 -14.86 0.81
C THR A 121 11.53 -15.39 -0.07
N TYR A 122 10.81 -14.49 -0.72
CA TYR A 122 9.68 -14.76 -1.59
C TYR A 122 9.91 -14.10 -2.94
N ALA A 123 10.09 -14.89 -3.99
CA ALA A 123 10.15 -14.36 -5.34
C ALA A 123 8.76 -13.94 -5.81
N MET A 124 8.66 -12.80 -6.50
CA MET A 124 7.49 -12.51 -7.32
C MET A 124 7.38 -13.60 -8.40
N THR A 125 6.19 -14.13 -8.61
CA THR A 125 5.98 -15.26 -9.54
C THR A 125 5.28 -14.85 -10.82
N THR A 126 4.67 -13.68 -10.84
CA THR A 126 3.89 -13.17 -11.97
C THR A 126 4.58 -12.01 -12.65
N SER A 127 4.35 -11.84 -13.94
CA SER A 127 4.74 -10.64 -14.67
C SER A 127 3.69 -9.53 -14.46
N PRO A 128 4.06 -8.24 -14.66
CA PRO A 128 3.09 -7.15 -14.66
C PRO A 128 1.97 -7.37 -15.68
N ALA A 129 0.77 -6.89 -15.36
CA ALA A 129 -0.32 -6.84 -16.33
C ALA A 129 0.06 -5.94 -17.52
N ALA A 130 -0.43 -6.27 -18.71
CA ALA A 130 -0.14 -5.53 -19.94
C ALA A 130 -0.73 -4.11 -19.93
N SER A 131 -1.79 -3.88 -19.15
CA SER A 131 -2.43 -2.57 -18.99
C SER A 131 -3.09 -2.46 -17.61
N PHE A 132 -3.46 -1.23 -17.23
CA PHE A 132 -4.24 -0.99 -16.01
C PHE A 132 -5.56 -1.77 -16.03
N ASP A 133 -6.29 -1.78 -17.15
CA ASP A 133 -7.62 -2.39 -17.25
C ASP A 133 -7.58 -3.91 -17.09
N THR A 134 -6.47 -4.55 -17.49
CA THR A 134 -6.25 -6.01 -17.38
C THR A 134 -5.60 -6.43 -16.06
N ALA A 135 -5.21 -5.48 -15.22
CA ALA A 135 -4.69 -5.78 -13.89
C ALA A 135 -5.78 -6.33 -12.96
N SER A 136 -5.36 -7.01 -11.89
CA SER A 136 -6.30 -7.57 -10.91
C SER A 136 -7.16 -6.46 -10.28
N PRO A 137 -8.43 -6.76 -9.92
CA PRO A 137 -9.29 -5.80 -9.23
C PRO A 137 -8.62 -5.19 -7.99
N ASP A 138 -7.84 -5.98 -7.26
CA ASP A 138 -7.15 -5.57 -6.04
C ASP A 138 -6.00 -4.60 -6.32
N LEU A 139 -5.21 -4.85 -7.38
CA LEU A 139 -4.13 -3.94 -7.76
C LEU A 139 -4.71 -2.60 -8.26
N ARG A 140 -5.76 -2.64 -9.08
CA ARG A 140 -6.47 -1.44 -9.54
C ARG A 140 -7.08 -0.66 -8.36
N PHE A 141 -7.63 -1.36 -7.38
CA PHE A 141 -8.16 -0.75 -6.15
C PHE A 141 -7.05 -0.09 -5.32
N ALA A 142 -5.96 -0.81 -5.02
CA ALA A 142 -4.83 -0.28 -4.27
C ALA A 142 -4.20 0.95 -4.96
N TYR A 143 -4.09 0.89 -6.29
CA TYR A 143 -3.66 2.01 -7.11
C TYR A 143 -4.59 3.23 -6.98
N THR A 144 -5.91 3.00 -7.01
CA THR A 144 -6.92 4.05 -6.88
C THR A 144 -6.86 4.74 -5.52
N VAL A 145 -6.67 3.97 -4.44
CA VAL A 145 -6.45 4.51 -3.08
C VAL A 145 -5.22 5.41 -3.06
N ALA A 146 -4.10 4.93 -3.60
CA ALA A 146 -2.85 5.68 -3.62
C ALA A 146 -2.96 6.97 -4.44
N ALA A 147 -3.55 6.89 -5.65
CA ALA A 147 -3.78 8.05 -6.51
C ALA A 147 -4.70 9.08 -5.83
N PHE A 148 -5.75 8.64 -5.15
CA PHE A 148 -6.62 9.55 -4.40
C PHE A 148 -5.87 10.25 -3.26
N ALA A 149 -5.05 9.49 -2.51
CA ALA A 149 -4.23 10.06 -1.44
C ALA A 149 -3.22 11.09 -1.97
N ASP A 150 -2.58 10.83 -3.11
CA ASP A 150 -1.67 11.80 -3.77
C ASP A 150 -2.40 13.09 -4.16
N VAL A 151 -3.62 12.99 -4.70
CA VAL A 151 -4.47 14.15 -5.01
C VAL A 151 -4.82 14.95 -3.76
N LEU A 152 -5.14 14.27 -2.65
CA LEU A 152 -5.44 14.93 -1.38
C LEU A 152 -4.21 15.63 -0.79
N ARG A 153 -3.02 15.01 -0.87
CA ARG A 153 -1.76 15.60 -0.40
C ARG A 153 -1.25 16.74 -1.29
N GLY A 154 -1.75 16.86 -2.52
CA GLY A 154 -1.26 17.86 -3.47
C GLY A 154 0.16 17.57 -3.94
N ALA A 155 0.51 16.29 -4.10
CA ALA A 155 1.82 15.88 -4.60
C ALA A 155 2.11 16.50 -5.98
N GLU A 156 3.39 16.65 -6.35
CA GLU A 156 3.79 17.26 -7.63
C GLU A 156 3.19 16.54 -8.85
N ASP A 157 3.05 15.21 -8.76
CA ASP A 157 2.37 14.38 -9.78
C ASP A 157 0.84 14.39 -9.69
N ALA A 158 0.24 14.98 -8.64
CA ALA A 158 -1.21 15.02 -8.44
C ALA A 158 -1.95 15.70 -9.60
N GLN A 159 -1.30 16.63 -10.31
CA GLN A 159 -1.88 17.33 -11.46
C GLN A 159 -2.11 16.41 -12.67
N LYS A 160 -1.43 15.26 -12.72
CA LYS A 160 -1.63 14.25 -13.77
C LYS A 160 -2.89 13.40 -13.53
N TRP A 161 -3.45 13.46 -12.33
CA TRP A 161 -4.61 12.68 -11.92
C TRP A 161 -5.90 13.50 -11.96
N SER A 162 -6.88 13.02 -12.70
CA SER A 162 -8.25 13.53 -12.62
C SER A 162 -9.02 12.76 -11.55
N LEU A 163 -9.67 13.49 -10.63
CA LEU A 163 -10.60 12.88 -9.67
C LEU A 163 -11.72 12.09 -10.37
N ASP A 164 -12.08 12.47 -11.59
CA ASP A 164 -13.03 11.72 -12.42
C ASP A 164 -12.52 10.31 -12.77
N ARG A 165 -11.28 10.23 -13.25
CA ARG A 165 -10.65 8.94 -13.57
C ARG A 165 -10.48 8.05 -12.34
N ILE A 166 -10.10 8.65 -11.22
CA ILE A 166 -9.97 7.94 -9.94
C ILE A 166 -11.35 7.43 -9.48
N ALA A 167 -12.40 8.25 -9.58
CA ALA A 167 -13.76 7.84 -9.22
C ALA A 167 -14.26 6.67 -10.09
N ASN A 168 -13.97 6.70 -11.40
CA ASN A 168 -14.36 5.62 -12.32
C ASN A 168 -13.63 4.31 -11.98
N ALA A 169 -12.31 4.36 -11.79
CA ALA A 169 -11.54 3.19 -11.37
C ALA A 169 -12.00 2.64 -10.00
N ALA A 170 -12.41 3.52 -9.07
CA ALA A 170 -12.97 3.11 -7.78
C ALA A 170 -14.30 2.37 -7.97
N ARG A 171 -15.21 2.88 -8.82
CA ARG A 171 -16.50 2.23 -9.10
C ARG A 171 -16.31 0.86 -9.76
N ASP A 172 -15.39 0.77 -10.71
CA ASP A 172 -15.08 -0.47 -11.44
C ASP A 172 -14.48 -1.56 -10.54
N THR A 173 -13.90 -1.17 -9.41
CA THR A 173 -13.27 -2.09 -8.45
C THR A 173 -14.06 -2.25 -7.15
N ALA A 174 -15.14 -1.48 -6.95
CA ALA A 174 -15.95 -1.50 -5.74
C ALA A 174 -16.70 -2.82 -5.57
N GLY A 175 -17.35 -3.29 -6.64
CA GLY A 175 -18.17 -4.50 -6.57
C GLY A 175 -19.23 -4.43 -5.46
N GLY A 176 -19.36 -5.51 -4.68
CA GLY A 176 -20.19 -5.57 -3.47
C GLY A 176 -19.43 -5.33 -2.17
N ASP A 177 -18.16 -4.92 -2.24
CA ASP A 177 -17.34 -4.69 -1.06
C ASP A 177 -17.69 -3.34 -0.42
N ARG A 178 -18.01 -3.38 0.88
CA ARG A 178 -18.47 -2.20 1.62
C ARG A 178 -17.38 -1.12 1.70
N ASP A 179 -16.15 -1.49 2.00
CA ASP A 179 -15.05 -0.54 2.23
C ASP A 179 -14.64 0.09 0.88
N ARG A 180 -14.67 -0.66 -0.22
CA ARG A 180 -14.43 -0.09 -1.56
C ARG A 180 -15.55 0.84 -2.02
N THR A 181 -16.80 0.53 -1.67
CA THR A 181 -17.96 1.41 -1.95
C THR A 181 -17.88 2.71 -1.15
N GLU A 182 -17.40 2.64 0.09
CA GLU A 182 -17.13 3.83 0.89
C GLU A 182 -16.06 4.73 0.26
N LEU A 183 -14.97 4.14 -0.27
CA LEU A 183 -13.94 4.91 -0.98
C LEU A 183 -14.52 5.72 -2.16
N VAL A 184 -15.42 5.12 -2.96
CA VAL A 184 -16.12 5.83 -4.04
C VAL A 184 -16.81 7.07 -3.50
N THR A 185 -17.56 6.92 -2.40
CA THR A 185 -18.30 8.01 -1.76
C THR A 185 -17.37 9.13 -1.28
N LEU A 186 -16.22 8.77 -0.70
CA LEU A 186 -15.20 9.73 -0.26
C LEU A 186 -14.59 10.51 -1.41
N ILE A 187 -14.28 9.85 -2.53
CA ILE A 187 -13.76 10.50 -3.74
C ILE A 187 -14.79 11.49 -4.29
N GLU A 188 -16.07 11.09 -4.37
CA GLU A 188 -17.14 11.97 -4.84
C GLU A 188 -17.34 13.19 -3.95
N LYS A 189 -17.27 13.01 -2.63
CA LYS A 189 -17.32 14.11 -1.67
C LYS A 189 -16.15 15.08 -1.87
N ALA A 190 -14.93 14.56 -2.03
CA ALA A 190 -13.75 15.38 -2.25
C ALA A 190 -13.86 16.21 -3.55
N ALA A 191 -14.36 15.61 -4.63
CA ALA A 191 -14.58 16.31 -5.90
C ALA A 191 -15.56 17.49 -5.76
N ARG A 192 -16.68 17.29 -5.05
CA ARG A 192 -17.64 18.37 -4.76
C ARG A 192 -17.01 19.49 -3.95
N LEU A 193 -16.26 19.17 -2.90
CA LEU A 193 -15.60 20.15 -2.05
C LEU A 193 -14.52 20.97 -2.78
N ARG A 194 -13.85 20.36 -3.78
CA ARG A 194 -12.88 21.06 -4.64
C ARG A 194 -13.51 21.80 -5.82
N GLY A 195 -14.84 21.78 -5.94
CA GLY A 195 -15.55 22.40 -7.07
C GLY A 195 -15.20 21.77 -8.42
N THR A 196 -14.74 20.51 -8.45
CA THR A 196 -14.43 19.77 -9.67
C THR A 196 -15.60 18.83 -9.98
N PRO A 197 -16.45 19.12 -10.97
CA PRO A 197 -17.57 18.24 -11.32
C PRO A 197 -17.04 16.91 -11.85
N LEU A 198 -17.53 15.79 -11.31
CA LEU A 198 -17.30 14.47 -11.91
C LEU A 198 -18.21 14.30 -13.11
N ALA A 199 -17.72 13.64 -14.16
CA ALA A 199 -18.52 13.32 -15.33
C ALA A 199 -19.66 12.38 -14.93
N VAL A 200 -20.88 12.69 -15.39
CA VAL A 200 -22.04 11.82 -15.20
C VAL A 200 -21.91 10.69 -16.21
N ILE A 201 -21.55 9.48 -15.76
CA ILE A 201 -21.58 8.30 -16.61
C ILE A 201 -23.03 7.82 -16.70
N ALA A 202 -23.65 8.01 -17.86
CA ALA A 202 -24.90 7.34 -18.19
C ALA A 202 -24.63 5.82 -18.23
N ARG A 203 -25.38 5.06 -17.43
CA ARG A 203 -25.36 3.59 -17.45
C ARG A 203 -26.03 3.05 -18.70
#